data_AF-A0A958B2N7-F1
#
_entry.id   AF-A0A958B2N7-F1
#
_cell.length_a   1.000
_cell.length_b   1.000
_cell.length_c   1.000
_cell.angle_alpha   90.00
_cell.angle_beta   90.00
_cell.angle_gamma   90.00
#
_symmetry.space_group_name_H-M   'P 1'
#
loop_
_entity.id
_entity.type
_entity.pdbx_description
1 polymer ?
#
loop_
_entity_poly.entity_id
_entity_poly.type
_entity_poly.pdbx_seq_one_letter_code
_entity_poly.pdbx_strand_id
1 'polypeptide(L)'
;MIVQGFPVGLLQANCYILGCRETGEGIIIDPGDYGDQIVARVRQMDLRIVAIPNTHAHFDHILGVNEVRAATGAPFWLHPDDEPVLARQQEMVQL
;
A
#
# COMPACT_ATOMS: atom_id res chain seq x y z
N MET A 1 -6.89 16.66 7.48
CA MET A 1 -6.05 15.45 7.39
C MET A 1 -6.82 14.23 7.89
N ILE A 2 -6.67 13.09 7.24
CA ILE A 2 -7.12 11.76 7.62
C ILE A 2 -5.85 10.91 7.84
N VAL A 3 -5.80 10.17 8.94
CA VAL A 3 -4.74 9.19 9.21
C VAL A 3 -5.41 7.97 9.83
N GLN A 4 -5.23 6.81 9.20
CA GLN A 4 -5.73 5.55 9.75
C GLN A 4 -4.69 4.46 9.57
N GLY A 5 -4.31 3.81 10.68
CA GLY A 5 -3.50 2.60 10.68
C GLY A 5 -4.36 1.38 10.99
N PHE A 6 -4.06 0.26 10.37
CA PHE A 6 -4.69 -1.03 10.67
C PHE A 6 -3.76 -2.19 10.30
N PRO A 7 -3.79 -3.30 11.05
CA PRO A 7 -2.97 -4.45 10.73
C PRO A 7 -3.48 -5.19 9.49
N VAL A 8 -2.56 -5.74 8.71
CA VAL A 8 -2.83 -6.60 7.56
C VAL A 8 -1.98 -7.87 7.61
N GLY A 9 -2.50 -8.94 7.01
CA GLY A 9 -1.80 -10.22 6.87
C GLY A 9 -1.59 -11.01 8.15
N LEU A 10 -0.94 -12.17 8.02
CA LEU A 10 -0.65 -13.07 9.13
C LEU A 10 0.26 -12.43 10.20
N LEU A 11 1.20 -11.59 9.77
CA LEU A 11 2.14 -10.93 10.66
C LEU A 11 1.59 -9.63 11.28
N GLN A 12 0.37 -9.24 10.92
CA GLN A 12 -0.27 -8.03 11.42
C GLN A 12 0.59 -6.77 11.19
N ALA A 13 1.25 -6.71 10.03
CA ALA A 13 2.02 -5.54 9.62
C ALA A 13 1.09 -4.32 9.51
N ASN A 14 1.56 -3.15 9.93
CA ASN A 14 0.73 -1.95 9.94
C ASN A 14 0.66 -1.34 8.54
N CYS A 15 -0.52 -1.36 7.93
CA CYS A 15 -0.84 -0.57 6.76
C CYS A 15 -1.42 0.77 7.20
N TYR A 16 -1.05 1.86 6.52
CA TYR A 16 -1.58 3.19 6.80
C TYR A 16 -2.27 3.80 5.58
N ILE A 17 -3.36 4.54 5.83
CA ILE A 17 -4.00 5.43 4.86
C ILE A 17 -3.84 6.86 5.37
N LEU A 18 -3.23 7.71 4.55
CA LEU A 18 -3.17 9.15 4.77
C LEU A 18 -4.00 9.85 3.70
N GLY A 19 -4.82 10.83 4.10
CA GLY A 19 -5.73 11.53 3.19
C GLY A 19 -5.85 13.02 3.47
N CYS A 20 -6.06 13.79 2.41
CA CYS A 20 -6.39 15.21 2.45
C CYS A 20 -7.91 15.38 2.30
N ARG A 21 -8.57 15.99 3.29
CA ARG A 21 -10.03 16.22 3.27
C ARG A 21 -10.45 17.27 2.25
N GLU A 22 -9.54 18.17 1.89
CA GLU A 22 -9.84 19.28 0.98
C GLU A 22 -9.75 18.85 -0.49
N THR A 23 -8.73 18.05 -0.84
CA THR A 23 -8.52 17.59 -2.22
C THR A 23 -9.16 16.23 -2.50
N GLY A 24 -9.50 15.46 -1.47
CA GLY A 24 -9.95 14.07 -1.60
C GLY A 24 -8.82 13.11 -2.01
N GLU A 25 -7.56 13.55 -2.01
CA GLU A 25 -6.42 12.71 -2.38
C GLU A 25 -5.85 11.97 -1.17
N GLY A 26 -5.30 10.78 -1.41
CA GLY A 26 -4.63 10.02 -0.36
C GLY A 26 -3.50 9.12 -0.86
N ILE A 27 -2.78 8.55 0.09
CA ILE A 27 -1.75 7.54 -0.14
C ILE A 27 -2.00 6.33 0.75
N ILE A 28 -1.55 5.17 0.29
CA ILE A 28 -1.55 3.92 1.05
C ILE A 28 -0.08 3.58 1.32
N ILE A 29 0.27 3.41 2.58
CA ILE A 29 1.63 3.10 3.01
C ILE A 29 1.65 1.64 3.46
N ASP A 30 2.59 0.87 2.94
CA ASP A 30 2.86 -0.52 3.33
C ASP A 30 1.63 -1.46 3.23
N PRO A 31 1.01 -1.62 2.04
CA PRO A 31 -0.06 -2.60 1.85
C PRO A 31 0.52 -4.03 1.87
N GLY A 32 0.70 -4.54 3.08
CA GLY A 32 1.37 -5.80 3.37
C GLY A 32 0.67 -7.07 2.93
N ASP A 33 -0.66 -7.08 2.90
CA ASP A 33 -1.53 -8.20 2.53
C ASP A 33 -2.98 -7.67 2.46
N TYR A 34 -3.96 -8.52 2.15
CA TYR A 34 -5.40 -8.21 2.17
C TYR A 34 -5.74 -6.94 1.38
N GLY A 35 -5.22 -6.83 0.14
CA GLY A 35 -5.35 -5.64 -0.69
C GLY A 35 -6.80 -5.27 -0.98
N ASP A 36 -7.68 -6.25 -1.14
CA ASP A 36 -9.13 -6.06 -1.24
C ASP A 36 -9.73 -5.29 -0.06
N GLN A 37 -9.33 -5.59 1.17
CA GLN A 37 -9.78 -4.90 2.38
C GLN A 37 -9.21 -3.49 2.49
N ILE A 38 -7.95 -3.29 2.06
CA ILE A 38 -7.33 -1.96 1.98
C ILE A 38 -8.14 -1.08 1.01
N VAL A 39 -8.43 -1.60 -0.18
CA VAL A 39 -9.23 -0.91 -1.21
C VAL A 39 -10.64 -0.60 -0.71
N ALA A 40 -11.28 -1.52 0.02
CA ALA A 40 -12.59 -1.29 0.60
C ALA A 40 -12.58 -0.11 1.60
N ARG A 41 -11.55 -0.02 2.46
CA ARG A 41 -11.39 1.10 3.41
C ARG A 41 -11.19 2.43 2.68
N VAL A 42 -10.35 2.47 1.66
CA VAL A 42 -10.13 3.68 0.85
C VAL A 42 -11.44 4.16 0.20
N ARG A 43 -12.23 3.24 -0.37
CA ARG A 43 -13.54 3.58 -0.95
C ARG A 43 -14.52 4.15 0.08
N GLN A 44 -14.51 3.64 1.30
CA GLN A 44 -15.35 4.18 2.39
C GLN A 44 -14.94 5.60 2.80
N MET A 45 -13.67 5.97 2.60
CA MET A 45 -13.16 7.30 2.91
C MET A 45 -13.34 8.30 1.75
N ASP A 46 -13.87 7.86 0.60
CA ASP A 46 -13.99 8.66 -0.62
C ASP A 46 -12.67 9.31 -1.05
N LEU A 47 -11.57 8.53 -0.97
CA LEU A 47 -10.23 8.99 -1.33
C LEU A 47 -9.80 8.50 -2.72
N ARG A 48 -9.23 9.41 -3.52
CA ARG A 48 -8.47 9.10 -4.72
C ARG A 48 -7.01 8.84 -4.35
N ILE A 49 -6.54 7.61 -4.49
CA ILE A 49 -5.16 7.26 -4.16
C ILE A 49 -4.22 7.74 -5.27
N VAL A 50 -3.20 8.49 -4.89
CA VAL A 50 -2.24 9.11 -5.83
C VAL A 50 -0.86 8.48 -5.78
N ALA A 51 -0.54 7.71 -4.73
CA ALA A 51 0.70 6.97 -4.60
C ALA A 51 0.58 5.83 -3.58
N ILE A 52 1.43 4.81 -3.74
CA ILE A 52 1.60 3.69 -2.82
C ILE A 52 3.07 3.63 -2.40
N PRO A 53 3.52 4.49 -1.47
CA PRO A 53 4.89 4.43 -0.97
C PRO A 53 5.06 3.30 0.05
N ASN A 54 6.13 2.54 -0.09
CA ASN A 54 6.56 1.61 0.95
C ASN A 54 7.74 2.16 1.75
N THR A 55 7.76 1.83 3.04
CA THR A 55 8.88 2.12 3.94
C THR A 55 10.10 1.30 3.57
N HIS A 56 9.88 0.02 3.20
CA HIS A 56 10.88 -0.92 2.72
C HIS A 56 10.22 -2.09 1.97
N ALA A 57 11.02 -3.02 1.44
CA ALA A 57 10.54 -4.14 0.62
C ALA A 57 10.54 -5.51 1.32
N HIS A 58 10.32 -5.58 2.64
CA HIS A 58 10.02 -6.88 3.24
C HIS A 58 8.65 -7.39 2.78
N PHE A 59 8.51 -8.72 2.71
CA PHE A 59 7.36 -9.37 2.10
C PHE A 59 6.04 -8.94 2.74
N ASP A 60 6.01 -8.85 4.07
CA ASP A 60 4.84 -8.43 4.85
C ASP A 60 4.45 -6.96 4.69
N HIS A 61 5.18 -6.20 3.86
CA HIS A 61 4.84 -4.84 3.44
C HIS A 61 4.47 -4.75 1.94
N ILE A 62 4.70 -5.80 1.13
CA ILE A 62 4.53 -5.72 -0.33
C ILE A 62 3.46 -6.65 -0.94
N LEU A 63 2.97 -7.71 -0.26
CA LEU A 63 2.09 -8.70 -0.91
C LEU A 63 0.76 -8.10 -1.39
N GLY A 64 0.25 -7.06 -0.71
CA GLY A 64 -0.98 -6.37 -1.10
C GLY A 64 -0.82 -5.30 -2.18
N VAL A 65 0.42 -4.93 -2.55
CA VAL A 65 0.66 -3.79 -3.46
C VAL A 65 0.03 -4.01 -4.83
N ASN A 66 0.12 -5.22 -5.39
CA ASN A 66 -0.42 -5.52 -6.73
C ASN A 66 -1.92 -5.31 -6.82
N GLU A 67 -2.68 -5.80 -5.83
CA GLU A 67 -4.13 -5.65 -5.78
C GLU A 67 -4.51 -4.17 -5.62
N VAL A 68 -3.82 -3.46 -4.73
CA VAL A 68 -4.05 -2.03 -4.50
C VAL A 68 -3.74 -1.22 -5.76
N ARG A 69 -2.62 -1.48 -6.44
CA ARG A 69 -2.23 -0.84 -7.69
C ARG A 69 -3.25 -1.11 -8.79
N ALA A 70 -3.70 -2.35 -8.95
CA ALA A 70 -4.71 -2.71 -9.94
C ALA A 70 -6.06 -2.00 -9.67
N ALA A 71 -6.47 -1.88 -8.41
CA ALA A 71 -7.74 -1.27 -8.05
C ALA A 71 -7.74 0.26 -8.09
N THR A 72 -6.58 0.90 -7.86
CA THR A 72 -6.48 2.36 -7.73
C THR A 72 -5.82 3.04 -8.94
N GLY A 73 -5.01 2.32 -9.70
CA GLY A 73 -4.15 2.87 -10.75
C GLY A 73 -2.97 3.70 -10.22
N ALA A 74 -2.77 3.76 -8.91
CA ALA A 74 -1.72 4.58 -8.31
C ALA A 74 -0.32 3.95 -8.51
N PRO A 75 0.73 4.76 -8.71
CA PRO A 75 2.10 4.27 -8.81
C PRO A 75 2.61 3.75 -7.46
N PHE A 76 3.38 2.66 -7.51
CA PHE A 76 4.16 2.14 -6.39
C PHE A 76 5.49 2.89 -6.29
N TRP A 77 5.84 3.35 -5.08
CA TRP A 77 7.11 4.03 -4.80
C TRP A 77 7.91 3.25 -3.76
N LEU A 78 9.19 3.05 -4.05
CA LEU A 78 10.14 2.38 -3.19
C LEU A 78 11.50 3.04 -3.35
N HIS A 79 12.30 3.07 -2.28
CA HIS A 79 13.66 3.55 -2.36
C HIS A 79 14.53 2.60 -3.20
N PRO A 80 15.43 3.10 -4.09
CA PRO A 80 16.27 2.24 -4.93
C PRO A 80 17.14 1.24 -4.14
N ASP A 81 17.56 1.60 -2.93
CA ASP A 81 18.38 0.71 -2.08
C ASP A 81 17.64 -0.57 -1.64
N ASP A 82 16.31 -0.61 -1.74
CA ASP A 82 15.51 -1.80 -1.47
C ASP A 82 15.27 -2.69 -2.70
N GLU A 83 15.72 -2.27 -3.89
CA GLU A 83 15.61 -3.06 -5.12
C GLU A 83 16.20 -4.48 -4.96
N PRO A 84 17.36 -4.69 -4.29
CA PRO A 84 17.88 -6.04 -4.06
C PRO A 84 16.99 -6.91 -3.16
N VAL A 85 16.22 -6.31 -2.25
CA VAL A 85 15.28 -7.03 -1.38
C VAL A 85 14.02 -7.38 -2.15
N LEU A 86 13.47 -6.42 -2.91
CA LEU A 86 12.32 -6.63 -3.79
C LEU A 86 12.61 -7.70 -4.85
N ALA A 87 13.79 -7.68 -5.47
CA ALA A 87 14.20 -8.65 -6.48
C ALA A 87 14.17 -10.10 -5.95
N ARG A 88 14.45 -10.31 -4.66
CA ARG A 88 14.37 -11.64 -4.02
C ARG A 88 12.94 -12.11 -3.76
N GLN A 89 11.96 -11.23 -3.94
CA GLN A 89 10.54 -11.47 -3.66
C GLN A 89 9.68 -11.44 -4.93
N GLN A 90 10.30 -11.41 -6.12
CA GLN A 90 9.61 -11.31 -7.42
C GLN A 90 8.63 -12.45 -7.69
N GLU A 91 8.83 -13.62 -7.10
CA GLU A 91 7.87 -14.73 -7.21
C GLU A 91 6.55 -14.44 -6.47
N MET A 92 6.58 -13.57 -5.46
CA MET A 92 5.43 -13.22 -4.62
C MET A 92 4.68 -12.00 -5.12
N VAL A 93 5.39 -11.02 -5.72
CA VAL A 93 4.80 -9.76 -6.17
C VAL A 93 5.43 -9.31 -7.49
N GLN A 94 4.58 -9.05 -8.49
CA GLN A 94 4.97 -8.53 -9.81
C GLN A 94 4.94 -6.99 -9.83
N LEU A 95 5.94 -6.34 -9.22
CA LEU A 95 6.04 -4.88 -9.10
C LEU A 95 6.96 -4.23 -10.15
#